data_AF-A0A7C0XFP9-F1
#
_entry.id   AF-A0A7C0XFP9-F1
#
_cell.length_a   1.000
_cell.length_b   1.000
_cell.length_c   1.000
_cell.angle_alpha   90.00
_cell.angle_beta   90.00
_cell.angle_gamma   90.00
#
_symmetry.space_group_name_H-M   'P 1'
#
loop_
_entity.id
_entity.type
_entity.pdbx_description
1 polymer ?
#
loop_
_entity_poly.entity_id
_entity_poly.type
_entity_poly.pdbx_seq_one_letter_code
_entity_poly.pdbx_strand_id
1 'polypeptide(L)'
;GSLLNVEELFGINFGKSLVVIITVIILGFLTKLIGCYIPARLLGFSHRDSLVIGVGMVPRAEVMMTVALAAKDSGIMGSSTYLGLILLLPITSLIVPPLIAKLYR
;
A
#
# COMPACT_ATOMS: atom_id res chain seq x y z
N GLY A 1 1.21 19.81 12.56
CA GLY A 1 -0.01 19.69 11.74
C GLY A 1 0.21 20.26 10.35
N SER A 2 1.12 19.66 9.58
CA SER A 2 1.63 20.20 8.30
C SER A 2 1.70 19.14 7.19
N LEU A 3 1.12 17.96 7.40
CA LEU A 3 1.33 16.80 6.50
C LEU A 3 0.31 16.71 5.35
N LEU A 4 -0.72 17.56 5.35
CA LEU A 4 -1.72 17.65 4.29
C LEU A 4 -1.84 19.11 3.86
N ASN A 5 -1.03 19.50 2.87
CA ASN A 5 -1.34 20.72 2.10
C ASN A 5 -2.45 20.36 1.12
N VAL A 6 -3.67 20.74 1.47
CA VAL A 6 -4.86 20.65 0.61
C VAL A 6 -4.61 21.41 -0.71
N GLU A 7 -3.71 22.39 -0.73
CA GLU A 7 -3.27 23.08 -1.95
C GLU A 7 -2.48 22.18 -2.93
N GLU A 8 -1.69 21.20 -2.44
CA GLU A 8 -1.09 20.17 -3.31
C GLU A 8 -2.15 19.22 -3.88
N LEU A 9 -3.30 19.07 -3.22
CA LEU A 9 -4.43 18.27 -3.73
C LEU A 9 -5.16 18.96 -4.89
N PHE A 10 -5.22 20.29 -4.88
CA PHE A 10 -5.90 21.10 -5.90
C PHE A 10 -4.98 21.61 -7.02
N GLY A 11 -3.66 21.61 -6.82
CA GLY A 11 -2.66 22.04 -7.82
C GLY A 11 -2.21 20.96 -8.81
N ILE A 12 -2.80 19.76 -8.75
CA ILE A 12 -2.34 18.62 -9.56
C ILE A 12 -2.92 18.69 -10.97
N ASN A 13 -2.07 18.55 -11.98
CA ASN A 13 -2.49 18.16 -13.32
C ASN A 13 -3.10 16.74 -13.26
N PHE A 14 -4.42 16.68 -13.05
CA PHE A 14 -5.21 15.49 -12.73
C PHE A 14 -4.92 14.27 -13.63
N GLY A 15 -4.54 14.48 -14.90
CA GLY A 15 -4.34 13.38 -15.84
C GLY A 15 -3.10 12.50 -15.62
N LYS A 16 -1.94 13.08 -15.27
CA LYS A 16 -0.68 12.31 -15.20
C LYS A 16 -0.34 11.80 -13.81
N SER A 17 -0.60 12.60 -12.77
CA SER A 17 -0.29 12.21 -11.39
C SER A 17 -1.25 11.15 -10.84
N LEU A 18 -2.53 11.17 -11.25
CA LEU A 18 -3.50 10.18 -10.83
C LEU A 18 -3.12 8.77 -11.34
N VAL A 19 -2.64 8.68 -12.58
CA VAL A 19 -2.15 7.42 -13.16
C VAL A 19 -0.98 6.89 -12.35
N VAL A 20 0.02 7.73 -12.02
CA VAL A 20 1.17 7.31 -11.21
C VAL A 20 0.75 6.82 -9.83
N ILE A 21 -0.15 7.54 -9.16
CA ILE A 21 -0.66 7.14 -7.84
C ILE A 21 -1.38 5.79 -7.92
N ILE A 22 -2.27 5.60 -8.89
CA ILE A 22 -3.01 4.34 -9.08
C ILE A 22 -2.03 3.20 -9.40
N THR A 23 -1.04 3.42 -10.27
CA THR A 23 -0.04 2.41 -10.61
C THR A 23 0.79 2.01 -9.38
N VAL A 24 1.25 2.96 -8.57
CA VAL A 24 1.99 2.67 -7.33
C VAL A 24 1.11 1.92 -6.33
N ILE A 25 -0.16 2.26 -6.22
CA ILE A 25 -1.13 1.56 -5.36
C ILE A 25 -1.26 0.09 -5.77
N ILE A 26 -1.51 -0.15 -7.06
CA ILE A 26 -1.71 -1.51 -7.60
C ILE A 26 -0.42 -2.32 -7.48
N LEU A 27 0.72 -1.76 -7.90
CA LEU A 27 2.01 -2.46 -7.83
C LEU A 27 2.46 -2.71 -6.40
N GLY A 28 2.28 -1.75 -5.49
CA GLY A 28 2.63 -1.88 -4.07
C GLY A 28 1.80 -2.96 -3.38
N PHE A 29 0.51 -3.06 -3.72
CA PHE A 29 -0.36 -4.13 -3.21
C PHE A 29 0.03 -5.50 -3.78
N LEU A 30 0.19 -5.60 -5.10
CA LEU A 30 0.55 -6.85 -5.77
C LEU A 30 1.91 -7.39 -5.33
N THR A 31 2.93 -6.54 -5.23
CA THR A 31 4.27 -6.97 -4.83
C THR A 31 4.30 -7.49 -3.40
N LYS A 32 3.58 -6.85 -2.46
CA LYS A 32 3.45 -7.38 -1.09
C LYS A 32 2.67 -8.70 -1.05
N LEU A 33 1.54 -8.77 -1.77
CA LEU A 33 0.72 -9.98 -1.78
C LEU A 33 1.49 -11.15 -2.38
N ILE A 34 2.11 -10.97 -3.55
CA ILE A 34 2.90 -12.00 -4.23
C ILE A 34 4.17 -12.34 -3.44
N GLY A 35 4.85 -11.33 -2.88
CA GLY A 35 6.07 -11.49 -2.10
C GLY A 35 5.89 -12.31 -0.83
N CYS A 36 4.71 -12.26 -0.21
CA CYS A 36 4.35 -13.11 0.92
C CYS A 36 3.73 -14.45 0.49
N TYR A 37 3.02 -14.49 -0.64
CA TYR A 37 2.36 -15.70 -1.16
C TYR A 37 3.34 -16.77 -1.66
N ILE A 38 4.35 -16.38 -2.46
CA ILE A 38 5.33 -17.31 -3.03
C ILE A 38 6.08 -18.12 -1.95
N PRO A 39 6.69 -17.49 -0.93
CA PRO A 39 7.40 -18.24 0.10
C PRO A 39 6.45 -19.08 0.97
N ALA A 40 5.23 -18.61 1.24
CA ALA A 40 4.22 -19.42 1.93
C ALA A 40 3.90 -20.69 1.13
N ARG A 41 3.80 -20.59 -0.20
CA ARG A 41 3.56 -21.74 -1.05
C ARG A 41 4.74 -22.73 -1.07
N LEU A 42 5.97 -22.21 -1.09
CA LEU A 42 7.19 -23.03 -1.01
C LEU A 42 7.35 -23.75 0.34
N LEU A 43 6.80 -23.20 1.41
CA LEU A 43 6.77 -23.81 2.75
C LEU A 43 5.69 -24.90 2.90
N GLY A 44 4.92 -25.19 1.85
CA GLY A 44 3.92 -26.28 1.84
C GLY A 44 2.51 -25.86 2.28
N PHE A 45 2.25 -24.57 2.48
CA PHE A 45 0.90 -24.09 2.82
C PHE A 45 -0.09 -24.26 1.65
N SER A 46 -1.37 -24.50 1.95
CA SER A 46 -2.41 -24.60 0.93
C SER A 46 -2.59 -23.26 0.18
N HIS A 47 -3.20 -23.29 -1.01
CA HIS A 47 -3.44 -22.07 -1.79
C HIS A 47 -4.26 -21.05 -0.98
N ARG A 48 -5.26 -21.52 -0.23
CA ARG A 48 -6.09 -20.66 0.63
C ARG A 48 -5.26 -20.05 1.77
N ASP A 49 -4.46 -20.86 2.46
CA ASP A 49 -3.65 -20.38 3.60
C ASP A 49 -2.56 -19.39 3.15
N SER A 50 -1.94 -19.64 1.99
CA SER A 50 -0.92 -18.75 1.42
C SER A 50 -1.49 -17.37 1.06
N LEU A 51 -2.74 -17.33 0.56
CA LEU A 51 -3.47 -16.09 0.30
C LEU A 51 -3.87 -15.37 1.60
N VAL A 52 -4.30 -16.10 2.63
CA VAL A 52 -4.60 -15.53 3.96
C VAL A 52 -3.34 -14.87 4.56
N ILE A 53 -2.19 -15.55 4.48
CA ILE A 53 -0.91 -15.02 4.96
C ILE A 53 -0.52 -13.76 4.19
N GLY A 54 -0.60 -13.79 2.85
CA GLY A 54 -0.25 -12.65 2.02
C GLY A 54 -1.11 -11.41 2.29
N VAL A 55 -2.42 -11.59 2.46
CA VAL A 55 -3.36 -10.50 2.78
C VAL A 55 -3.22 -10.05 4.24
N GLY A 56 -2.96 -10.97 5.16
CA GLY A 56 -2.77 -10.69 6.59
C GLY A 56 -1.49 -9.96 6.94
N MET A 57 -0.46 -10.02 6.08
CA MET A 57 0.83 -9.32 6.27
C MET A 57 0.86 -7.89 5.71
N VAL A 58 -0.23 -7.42 5.10
CA VAL A 58 -0.34 -6.07 4.54
C VAL A 58 -0.31 -4.94 5.61
N PRO A 59 -0.92 -5.07 6.82
CA PRO A 59 -1.06 -3.93 7.73
C PRO A 59 0.19 -3.74 8.59
N ARG A 60 1.13 -2.93 8.09
CA ARG A 60 2.17 -2.25 8.89
C ARG A 60 2.24 -0.79 8.47
N ALA A 61 1.23 -0.02 8.89
CA ALA A 61 1.09 1.38 8.50
C ALA A 61 2.09 2.30 9.21
N GLU A 62 2.38 2.05 10.49
CA GLU A 62 3.21 2.91 11.32
C GLU A 62 4.64 3.03 10.79
N VAL A 63 5.36 1.91 10.66
CA VAL A 63 6.75 1.88 10.17
C VAL A 63 6.85 2.40 8.73
N MET A 64 5.87 2.07 7.89
CA MET A 64 5.86 2.50 6.48
C MET A 64 5.69 4.02 6.36
N MET A 65 4.85 4.64 7.20
CA MET A 65 4.65 6.08 7.21
C MET A 65 5.88 6.83 7.72
N THR A 66 6.57 6.30 8.74
CA THR A 66 7.83 6.87 9.23
C THR A 66 8.92 6.88 8.15
N VAL A 67 9.08 5.77 7.41
CA VAL A 67 10.07 5.69 6.32
C VAL A 67 9.68 6.60 5.16
N ALA A 68 8.40 6.68 4.81
CA ALA A 68 7.91 7.58 3.76
C ALA A 68 8.15 9.07 4.10
N LEU A 69 7.99 9.45 5.37
CA LEU A 69 8.34 10.78 5.88
C LEU A 69 9.83 11.05 5.74
N ALA A 70 10.69 10.14 6.20
CA ALA A 70 12.14 10.28 6.07
C ALA A 70 12.60 10.34 4.60
N ALA A 71 11.96 9.60 3.71
CA ALA A 71 12.22 9.61 2.27
C ALA A 71 11.78 10.93 1.60
N LYS A 72 10.70 11.54 2.08
CA LYS A 72 10.26 12.88 1.65
C LYS A 72 11.25 13.95 2.11
N ASP A 73 11.66 13.90 3.38
CA ASP A 73 12.58 14.88 3.97
C ASP A 73 13.98 14.83 3.35
N SER A 74 14.42 13.65 2.91
CA SER A 74 15.67 13.47 2.16
C SER A 74 15.57 13.83 0.67
N GLY A 75 14.39 14.26 0.19
CA GLY A 75 14.17 14.60 -1.22
C GLY A 75 14.14 13.42 -2.19
N ILE A 76 14.20 12.18 -1.68
CA ILE A 76 14.16 10.95 -2.48
C ILE A 76 12.74 10.70 -3.01
N MET A 77 11.73 11.12 -2.26
CA MET A 77 10.33 10.89 -2.57
C MET A 77 9.60 12.20 -2.91
N GLY A 78 9.11 12.31 -4.15
CA GLY A 78 8.28 13.44 -4.57
C GLY A 78 6.93 13.47 -3.86
N SER A 79 6.36 14.66 -3.68
CA SER A 79 5.08 14.85 -2.97
C SER A 79 3.94 13.98 -3.50
N SER A 80 3.88 13.76 -4.82
CA SER A 80 2.83 12.94 -5.45
C SER A 80 2.91 11.46 -5.05
N THR A 81 4.11 10.89 -4.94
CA THR A 81 4.32 9.49 -4.52
C THR A 81 4.03 9.34 -3.03
N TYR A 82 4.41 10.31 -2.21
CA TYR A 82 4.11 10.35 -0.78
C TYR A 82 2.59 10.37 -0.51
N LEU A 83 1.85 11.22 -1.24
CA LEU A 83 0.39 11.29 -1.15
C LEU A 83 -0.26 9.96 -1.56
N GLY A 84 0.21 9.33 -2.65
CA GLY A 84 -0.29 8.02 -3.07
C GLY A 84 -0.10 6.94 -2.00
N LEU A 85 1.03 6.97 -1.29
CA LEU A 85 1.36 6.00 -0.24
C LEU A 85 0.51 6.22 1.02
N ILE A 86 0.28 7.47 1.42
CA ILE A 86 -0.63 7.80 2.52
C ILE A 86 -2.06 7.39 2.22
N LEU A 87 -2.53 7.55 0.97
CA LEU A 87 -3.87 7.13 0.57
C LEU A 87 -3.98 5.60 0.48
N LEU A 88 -2.92 4.91 0.04
CA LEU A 88 -2.88 3.45 -0.04
C LEU A 88 -3.11 2.76 1.31
N LEU A 89 -2.52 3.31 2.38
CA LEU A 89 -2.52 2.71 3.72
C LEU A 89 -3.93 2.48 4.31
N PRO A 90 -4.79 3.50 4.45
CA PRO A 90 -6.15 3.31 4.97
C PRO A 90 -7.00 2.49 4.01
N ILE A 91 -6.84 2.65 2.69
CA ILE A 91 -7.60 1.89 1.68
C ILE A 91 -7.30 0.39 1.80
N THR A 92 -6.02 0.00 1.82
CA THR A 92 -5.63 -1.41 1.94
C THR A 92 -6.02 -1.99 3.30
N SER A 93 -5.84 -1.23 4.39
CA SER A 93 -6.25 -1.66 5.73
C SER A 93 -7.77 -1.86 5.86
N LEU A 94 -8.59 -1.15 5.07
CA LEU A 94 -10.04 -1.34 5.06
C LEU A 94 -10.48 -2.53 4.21
N ILE A 95 -9.74 -2.83 3.13
CA ILE A 95 -10.03 -3.94 2.20
C ILE A 95 -9.55 -5.29 2.76
N VAL A 96 -8.47 -5.31 3.54
CA VAL A 96 -7.85 -6.53 4.08
C VAL A 96 -8.80 -7.36 4.98
N PRO A 97 -9.48 -6.80 6.00
CA PRO A 97 -10.38 -7.54 6.88
C PRO A 97 -11.54 -8.27 6.15
N PRO A 98 -12.31 -7.62 5.25
CA PRO A 98 -13.38 -8.31 4.53
C PRO A 98 -12.83 -9.35 3.54
N LEU A 99 -11.64 -9.13 2.97
CA LEU A 99 -11.01 -10.09 2.06
C LEU A 99 -10.61 -11.38 2.80
N ILE A 100 -10.01 -11.26 3.99
CA ILE A 100 -9.69 -12.41 4.84
C ILE A 100 -10.96 -13.11 5.31
N ALA A 101 -11.98 -12.36 5.74
CA ALA A 101 -13.25 -12.92 6.21
C ALA A 101 -13.96 -13.73 5.11
N LYS A 102 -13.87 -13.31 3.85
CA LYS A 102 -14.41 -14.06 2.71
C LYS A 102 -13.59 -15.30 2.38
N LEU A 103 -12.29 -15.28 2.60
CA LEU A 103 -11.39 -16.39 2.29
C LEU A 103 -11.44 -17.52 3.34
N TYR A 104 -11.77 -17.17 4.58
CA TYR A 104 -12.00 -18.10 5.70
C TYR A 104 -13.37 -18.80 5.67
N ARG A 105 -14.28 -18.36 4.78
CA ARG A 105 -15.61 -18.93 4.57
C ARG A 105 -15.62 -19.87 3.36
#